data_AF-A0A9X5NX99-F1
#
_entry.id   AF-A0A9X5NX99-F1
#
_cell.length_a   1.000
_cell.length_b   1.000
_cell.length_c   1.000
_cell.angle_alpha   90.00
_cell.angle_beta   90.00
_cell.angle_gamma   90.00
#
_symmetry.space_group_name_H-M   'P 1'
#
loop_
_entity.id
_entity.type
_entity.pdbx_description
1 polymer ?
#
loop_
_entity_poly.entity_id
_entity_poly.type
_entity_poly.pdbx_seq_one_letter_code
_entity_poly.pdbx_strand_id
1 'polypeptide(L)'
;MKKLLIVLFVAGALSACSAIKDNSEVSFASHHHQSSVYKTGKTALPIPASAQDWEKYSVAKTSKLIDVPLQEKKVYYFTPKFKLVKRPAKGGFYREILGKTADGNLVIQDFYQDSGTKQIDPAVISVKNEKNFNSSEAVDGVVTSYSADGKLYNFKQKNVARNEVVYGNYVDGKLVMASETDLEEKNALTTFFYPNGKKMIQVHGSVFGGEEEYFDDDGKLLFSQLTNEFPKEIMESEEKYNKLIEKLSALDLKKVEILEKLGVLP
;
A
#
# COMPACT_ATOMS: atom_id res chain seq x y z
N MET A 1 1.83 31.11 16.06
CA MET A 1 3.03 30.39 16.55
C MET A 1 2.95 28.96 16.02
N LYS A 2 3.93 28.58 15.18
CA LYS A 2 3.97 27.31 14.41
C LYS A 2 4.07 26.10 15.36
N LYS A 3 3.22 25.09 15.16
CA LYS A 3 3.39 23.76 15.78
C LYS A 3 4.29 22.93 14.85
N LEU A 4 5.50 22.63 15.32
CA LEU A 4 6.46 21.75 14.65
C LEU A 4 6.04 20.29 14.94
N LEU A 5 5.70 19.52 13.90
CA LEU A 5 5.55 18.07 13.99
C LEU A 5 6.95 17.46 14.00
N ILE A 6 7.34 16.91 15.15
CA ILE A 6 8.59 16.18 15.34
C ILE A 6 8.41 14.80 14.71
N VAL A 7 9.09 14.58 13.58
CA VAL A 7 9.35 13.24 13.04
C VAL A 7 10.52 12.69 13.84
N LEU A 8 10.25 11.67 14.67
CA LEU A 8 11.26 11.04 15.50
C LEU A 8 12.09 10.08 14.64
N PHE A 9 13.33 10.50 14.36
CA PHE A 9 14.40 9.67 13.83
C PHE A 9 14.79 8.62 14.88
N VAL A 10 14.95 7.36 14.45
CA VAL A 10 15.71 6.36 15.20
C VAL A 10 16.89 5.93 14.34
N ALA A 11 18.06 6.49 14.63
CA ALA A 11 19.34 5.98 14.18
C ALA A 11 20.25 5.81 15.41
N GLY A 12 20.86 4.63 15.54
CA GLY A 12 22.14 4.47 16.24
C GLY A 12 22.16 3.68 17.54
N ALA A 13 22.72 2.46 17.42
CA ALA A 13 23.72 1.84 18.29
C ALA A 13 23.31 1.21 19.64
N LEU A 14 23.74 -0.05 19.80
CA LEU A 14 24.37 -0.51 21.04
C LEU A 14 25.62 -1.33 20.72
N SER A 15 26.78 -0.75 21.04
CA SER A 15 27.90 -1.49 21.65
C SER A 15 27.60 -1.65 23.14
N ALA A 16 27.75 -2.87 23.69
CA ALA A 16 28.65 -3.16 24.82
C ALA A 16 28.41 -4.58 25.40
N CYS A 17 29.51 -5.31 25.45
CA CYS A 17 29.89 -6.55 26.12
C CYS A 17 29.00 -7.19 27.21
N SER A 18 28.78 -8.50 27.08
CA SER A 18 29.24 -9.52 28.04
C SER A 18 29.35 -10.89 27.34
N ALA A 19 30.40 -11.63 27.70
CA ALA A 19 31.04 -12.67 26.92
C ALA A 19 30.15 -13.88 26.54
N ILE A 20 30.02 -14.10 25.22
CA ILE A 20 29.82 -15.43 24.64
C ILE A 20 31.14 -15.79 23.97
N LYS A 21 31.64 -16.99 24.27
CA LYS A 21 32.95 -17.47 23.83
C LYS A 21 33.08 -17.44 22.30
N ASP A 22 34.28 -17.05 21.93
CA ASP A 22 34.78 -16.62 20.64
C ASP A 22 34.99 -17.80 19.68
N ASN A 23 34.10 -17.93 18.69
CA ASN A 23 34.23 -18.90 17.59
C ASN A 23 33.55 -18.38 16.31
N SER A 24 33.76 -17.13 15.92
CA SER A 24 33.60 -16.72 14.51
C SER A 24 34.19 -15.32 14.28
N GLU A 25 35.49 -15.26 14.02
CA GLU A 25 36.01 -14.28 13.07
C GLU A 25 35.37 -14.59 11.70
N VAL A 26 34.17 -14.08 11.46
CA VAL A 26 33.71 -13.82 10.11
C VAL A 26 33.78 -12.32 9.96
N SER A 27 34.87 -11.90 9.31
CA SER A 27 35.09 -10.53 8.89
C SER A 27 33.81 -9.92 8.32
N PHE A 28 33.49 -8.70 8.73
CA PHE A 28 32.74 -7.73 7.91
C PHE A 28 33.60 -7.35 6.67
N ALA A 29 34.03 -8.36 5.91
CA ALA A 29 34.57 -8.19 4.59
C ALA A 29 33.36 -8.10 3.69
N SER A 30 33.16 -6.91 3.11
CA SER A 30 32.71 -6.73 1.73
C SER A 30 32.04 -7.99 1.17
N HIS A 31 30.75 -8.17 1.45
CA HIS A 31 29.94 -8.95 0.53
C HIS A 31 30.00 -8.18 -0.78
N HIS A 32 30.93 -8.65 -1.63
CA HIS A 32 31.00 -8.36 -3.04
C HIS A 32 29.59 -8.15 -3.57
N HIS A 33 29.41 -7.11 -4.38
CA HIS A 33 28.29 -6.92 -5.30
C HIS A 33 27.85 -8.25 -5.92
N GLN A 34 27.04 -9.03 -5.20
CA GLN A 34 26.17 -10.01 -5.80
C GLN A 34 25.05 -9.15 -6.33
N SER A 35 25.12 -8.94 -7.64
CA SER A 35 24.01 -8.47 -8.45
C SER A 35 22.70 -9.02 -7.87
N SER A 36 21.82 -8.11 -7.44
CA SER A 36 20.51 -8.44 -6.87
C SER A 36 19.88 -9.59 -7.66
N VAL A 37 19.53 -10.66 -6.95
CA VAL A 37 18.86 -11.84 -7.55
C VAL A 37 17.45 -11.47 -8.01
N TYR A 38 16.91 -10.35 -7.51
CA TYR A 38 15.64 -9.79 -7.89
C TYR A 38 15.86 -8.79 -9.03
N LYS A 39 15.58 -9.23 -10.26
CA LYS A 39 15.54 -8.32 -11.41
C LYS A 39 14.47 -7.26 -11.16
N THR A 40 14.87 -6.01 -11.06
CA THR A 40 13.96 -4.86 -11.02
C THR A 40 12.92 -5.00 -12.12
N GLY A 41 11.66 -5.08 -11.73
CA GLY A 41 10.52 -5.35 -12.60
C GLY A 41 10.47 -4.39 -13.80
N LYS A 42 9.93 -4.92 -14.91
CA LYS A 42 9.60 -4.19 -16.14
C LYS A 42 9.04 -2.81 -15.82
N THR A 43 9.72 -1.75 -16.29
CA THR A 43 9.31 -0.32 -16.25
C THR A 43 8.19 -0.02 -15.24
N ALA A 44 8.58 0.19 -13.98
CA ALA A 44 7.72 0.70 -12.92
C ALA A 44 6.89 1.86 -13.47
N LEU A 45 5.57 1.77 -13.33
CA LEU A 45 4.71 2.87 -13.73
C LEU A 45 5.08 4.08 -12.88
N PRO A 46 5.22 5.29 -13.43
CA PRO A 46 5.53 6.46 -12.61
C PRO A 46 4.36 6.72 -11.67
N ILE A 47 4.54 6.40 -10.40
CA ILE A 47 3.58 6.70 -9.33
C ILE A 47 3.86 8.16 -8.90
N PRO A 48 2.91 9.08 -9.10
CA PRO A 48 3.00 10.45 -8.61
C PRO A 48 3.30 10.49 -7.10
N ALA A 49 4.21 11.37 -6.71
CA ALA A 49 4.51 11.61 -5.30
C ALA A 49 3.38 12.37 -4.58
N SER A 50 2.51 13.06 -5.32
CA SER A 50 1.40 13.86 -4.79
C SER A 50 0.05 13.19 -5.05
N ALA A 51 -0.81 13.20 -4.04
CA ALA A 51 -2.17 12.68 -4.16
C ALA A 51 -2.99 13.48 -5.18
N GLN A 52 -2.76 14.79 -5.27
CA GLN A 52 -3.48 15.65 -6.21
C GLN A 52 -3.17 15.28 -7.67
N ASP A 53 -1.92 14.95 -7.98
CA ASP A 53 -1.56 14.54 -9.34
C ASP A 53 -2.05 13.13 -9.65
N TRP A 54 -2.10 12.24 -8.65
CA TRP A 54 -2.75 10.95 -8.79
C TRP A 54 -4.25 11.06 -9.07
N GLU A 55 -4.96 11.93 -8.35
CA GLU A 55 -6.39 12.17 -8.57
C GLU A 55 -6.67 12.63 -10.00
N LYS A 56 -5.88 13.59 -10.52
CA LYS A 56 -5.99 14.03 -11.91
C LYS A 56 -5.77 12.87 -12.89
N TYR A 57 -4.76 12.04 -12.63
CA TYR A 57 -4.46 10.86 -13.43
C TYR A 57 -5.62 9.85 -13.42
N SER A 58 -6.11 9.50 -12.23
CA SER A 58 -7.18 8.54 -11.97
C SER A 58 -8.47 8.95 -12.70
N VAL A 59 -8.92 10.19 -12.52
CA VAL A 59 -10.14 10.72 -13.16
C VAL A 59 -9.99 10.76 -14.68
N ALA A 60 -8.87 11.28 -15.20
CA ALA A 60 -8.62 11.35 -16.64
C ALA A 60 -8.54 9.96 -17.30
N LYS A 61 -8.03 8.96 -16.58
CA LYS A 61 -7.92 7.59 -17.08
C LYS A 61 -9.29 6.93 -17.19
N THR A 62 -10.12 7.00 -16.14
CA THR A 62 -11.41 6.30 -16.17
C THR A 62 -12.49 7.01 -16.98
N SER A 63 -12.49 8.34 -17.03
CA SER A 63 -13.45 9.10 -17.86
C SER A 63 -13.39 8.73 -19.34
N LYS A 64 -12.22 8.33 -19.85
CA LYS A 64 -12.03 7.88 -21.24
C LYS A 64 -12.57 6.48 -21.52
N LEU A 65 -13.00 5.74 -20.51
CA LEU A 65 -13.47 4.36 -20.62
C LEU A 65 -15.00 4.26 -20.75
N ILE A 66 -15.73 5.38 -20.69
CA ILE A 66 -17.19 5.38 -20.87
C ILE A 66 -17.49 5.42 -22.38
N ASP A 67 -17.79 4.26 -22.95
CA ASP A 67 -18.16 4.12 -24.37
C ASP A 67 -19.67 4.20 -24.58
N VAL A 68 -20.43 3.67 -23.63
CA VAL A 68 -21.90 3.69 -23.66
C VAL A 68 -22.40 4.47 -22.45
N PRO A 69 -22.81 5.74 -22.61
CA PRO A 69 -23.41 6.50 -21.54
C PRO A 69 -24.76 5.90 -21.14
N LEU A 70 -25.13 6.03 -19.88
CA LEU A 70 -26.45 5.60 -19.44
C LEU A 70 -27.54 6.54 -19.95
N GLN A 71 -28.66 5.96 -20.36
CA GLN A 71 -29.88 6.73 -20.68
C GLN A 71 -30.56 7.26 -19.41
N GLU A 72 -30.48 6.52 -18.30
CA GLU A 72 -31.06 6.89 -17.01
C GLU A 72 -30.04 6.70 -15.88
N LYS A 73 -30.03 7.64 -14.92
CA LYS A 73 -29.17 7.57 -13.74
C LYS A 73 -29.56 6.36 -12.90
N LYS A 74 -28.59 5.50 -12.59
CA LYS A 74 -28.80 4.30 -11.76
C LYS A 74 -27.98 4.42 -10.48
N VAL A 75 -28.67 4.29 -9.33
CA VAL A 75 -28.05 4.43 -8.00
C VAL A 75 -28.39 3.22 -7.12
N TYR A 76 -27.41 2.73 -6.38
CA TYR A 76 -27.56 1.69 -5.36
C TYR A 76 -27.17 2.21 -4.00
N TYR A 77 -27.91 1.82 -2.95
CA TYR A 77 -27.67 2.24 -1.58
C TYR A 77 -27.17 1.06 -0.74
N PHE A 78 -26.25 1.34 0.17
CA PHE A 78 -25.64 0.36 1.06
C PHE A 78 -25.65 0.85 2.50
N THR A 79 -25.84 -0.07 3.43
CA THR A 79 -25.69 0.18 4.88
C THR A 79 -24.22 0.43 5.25
N PRO A 80 -23.92 0.91 6.48
CA PRO A 80 -22.54 0.98 6.99
C PRO A 80 -21.79 -0.36 6.98
N LYS A 81 -22.54 -1.49 6.95
CA LYS A 81 -21.99 -2.85 6.85
C LYS A 81 -21.96 -3.37 5.39
N PHE A 82 -22.00 -2.45 4.42
CA PHE A 82 -21.90 -2.73 2.98
C PHE A 82 -23.02 -3.59 2.38
N LYS A 83 -24.13 -3.77 3.11
CA LYS A 83 -25.31 -4.51 2.62
C LYS A 83 -26.22 -3.64 1.78
N LEU A 84 -26.66 -4.15 0.63
CA LEU A 84 -27.61 -3.48 -0.27
C LEU A 84 -28.95 -3.17 0.42
N VAL A 85 -29.47 -1.96 0.22
CA VAL A 85 -30.76 -1.49 0.73
C VAL A 85 -31.52 -0.69 -0.33
N LYS A 86 -32.85 -0.58 -0.17
CA LYS A 86 -33.73 0.09 -1.14
C LYS A 86 -33.73 1.62 -1.03
N ARG A 87 -33.24 2.17 0.08
CA ARG A 87 -33.26 3.60 0.39
C ARG A 87 -31.92 4.01 1.04
N PRO A 88 -31.54 5.30 0.98
CA PRO A 88 -30.42 5.84 1.73
C PRO A 88 -30.41 5.36 3.19
N ALA A 89 -29.23 4.97 3.69
CA ALA A 89 -29.03 4.57 5.07
C ALA A 89 -28.01 5.49 5.74
N LYS A 90 -28.33 6.02 6.92
CA LYS A 90 -27.42 6.86 7.70
C LYS A 90 -26.09 6.14 7.95
N GLY A 91 -24.98 6.83 7.71
CA GLY A 91 -23.61 6.29 7.78
C GLY A 91 -23.29 5.25 6.71
N GLY A 92 -24.18 5.10 5.73
CA GLY A 92 -24.03 4.17 4.63
C GLY A 92 -23.27 4.75 3.44
N PHE A 93 -23.47 4.12 2.29
CA PHE A 93 -22.84 4.49 1.02
C PHE A 93 -23.86 4.48 -0.10
N TYR A 94 -23.56 5.17 -1.18
CA TYR A 94 -24.27 4.96 -2.44
C TYR A 94 -23.30 4.83 -3.61
N ARG A 95 -23.70 4.04 -4.60
CA ARG A 95 -22.99 3.83 -5.86
C ARG A 95 -23.79 4.44 -6.98
N GLU A 96 -23.15 5.27 -7.78
CA GLU A 96 -23.67 5.70 -9.08
C GLU A 96 -23.06 4.84 -10.17
N ILE A 97 -23.88 4.37 -11.10
CA ILE A 97 -23.39 3.84 -12.37
C ILE A 97 -23.29 5.02 -13.32
N LEU A 98 -22.13 5.20 -13.95
CA LEU A 98 -21.84 6.33 -14.85
C LEU A 98 -21.99 5.94 -16.32
N GLY A 99 -21.75 4.66 -16.64
CA GLY A 99 -21.73 4.19 -18.02
C GLY A 99 -21.27 2.74 -18.11
N LYS A 100 -21.05 2.30 -19.35
CA LYS A 100 -20.41 1.02 -19.64
C LYS A 100 -19.20 1.22 -20.55
N THR A 101 -18.21 0.37 -20.35
CA THR A 101 -17.09 0.16 -21.29
C THR A 101 -17.57 -0.63 -22.51
N ALA A 102 -16.78 -0.64 -23.59
CA ALA A 102 -17.08 -1.38 -24.82
C ALA A 102 -17.31 -2.88 -24.61
N ASP A 103 -16.63 -3.49 -23.63
CA ASP A 103 -16.78 -4.90 -23.26
C ASP A 103 -17.95 -5.17 -22.29
N GLY A 104 -18.73 -4.14 -21.94
CA GLY A 104 -19.95 -4.25 -21.15
C GLY A 104 -19.74 -4.23 -19.63
N ASN A 105 -18.52 -4.00 -19.14
CA ASN A 105 -18.27 -3.71 -17.73
C ASN A 105 -18.86 -2.35 -17.33
N LEU A 106 -19.05 -2.13 -16.03
CA LEU A 106 -19.68 -0.91 -15.51
C LEU A 106 -18.60 0.09 -15.07
N VAL A 107 -18.76 1.34 -15.47
CA VAL A 107 -18.05 2.46 -14.85
C VAL A 107 -18.91 2.97 -13.70
N ILE A 108 -18.37 2.94 -12.49
CA ILE A 108 -19.08 3.29 -11.26
C ILE A 108 -18.36 4.38 -10.48
N GLN A 109 -19.08 5.03 -9.58
CA GLN A 109 -18.47 5.86 -8.54
C GLN A 109 -19.23 5.69 -7.22
N ASP A 110 -18.49 5.44 -6.14
CA ASP A 110 -19.07 5.27 -4.81
C ASP A 110 -18.84 6.52 -3.95
N PHE A 111 -19.78 6.76 -3.04
CA PHE A 111 -19.87 7.96 -2.22
C PHE A 111 -20.30 7.61 -0.80
N TYR A 112 -19.88 8.43 0.15
CA TYR A 112 -20.40 8.43 1.52
C TYR A 112 -21.82 9.01 1.54
N GLN A 113 -22.77 8.29 2.14
CA GLN A 113 -24.18 8.67 2.09
C GLN A 113 -24.51 9.99 2.79
N ASP A 114 -23.87 10.24 3.93
CA ASP A 114 -24.21 11.36 4.79
C ASP A 114 -23.58 12.68 4.29
N SER A 115 -22.36 12.63 3.73
CA SER A 115 -21.65 13.81 3.25
C SER A 115 -21.78 14.05 1.74
N GLY A 116 -22.10 13.01 0.95
CA GLY A 116 -22.01 13.06 -0.50
C GLY A 116 -20.58 13.14 -1.03
N THR A 117 -19.57 13.07 -0.15
CA THR A 117 -18.16 13.02 -0.55
C THR A 117 -17.90 11.72 -1.29
N LYS A 118 -17.16 11.76 -2.39
CA LYS A 118 -16.75 10.55 -3.10
C LYS A 118 -15.91 9.66 -2.18
N GLN A 119 -16.18 8.37 -2.20
CA GLN A 119 -15.39 7.33 -1.54
C GLN A 119 -14.38 6.73 -2.53
N ILE A 120 -14.72 6.68 -3.81
CA ILE A 120 -13.79 6.35 -4.89
C ILE A 120 -13.91 7.33 -6.06
N ASP A 121 -12.85 7.44 -6.87
CA ASP A 121 -12.97 7.97 -8.23
C ASP A 121 -13.77 7.02 -9.12
N PRO A 122 -14.20 7.48 -10.31
CA PRO A 122 -14.74 6.57 -11.32
C PRO A 122 -13.83 5.35 -11.51
N ALA A 123 -14.40 4.15 -11.43
CA ALA A 123 -13.69 2.89 -11.54
C ALA A 123 -14.48 1.87 -12.38
N VAL A 124 -13.77 0.96 -13.05
CA VAL A 124 -14.39 -0.11 -13.86
C VAL A 124 -14.55 -1.37 -13.02
N ILE A 125 -15.78 -1.87 -12.91
CA ILE A 125 -16.09 -3.14 -12.24
C ILE A 125 -16.83 -4.10 -13.16
N SER A 126 -16.80 -5.38 -12.82
CA SER A 126 -17.61 -6.38 -13.53
C SER A 126 -19.09 -6.06 -13.37
N VAL A 127 -19.89 -6.25 -14.42
CA VAL A 127 -21.36 -6.14 -14.35
C VAL A 127 -21.97 -7.06 -13.27
N LYS A 128 -21.31 -8.19 -12.96
CA LYS A 128 -21.72 -9.11 -11.89
C LYS A 128 -21.64 -8.48 -10.49
N ASN A 129 -20.82 -7.45 -10.34
CA ASN A 129 -20.53 -6.77 -9.08
C ASN A 129 -21.37 -5.50 -8.88
N GLU A 130 -22.32 -5.22 -9.78
CA GLU A 130 -23.16 -4.03 -9.75
C GLU A 130 -23.75 -3.74 -8.36
N LYS A 131 -24.32 -4.76 -7.72
CA LYS A 131 -25.00 -4.69 -6.42
C LYS A 131 -24.16 -5.18 -5.25
N ASN A 132 -22.88 -5.48 -5.48
CA ASN A 132 -21.97 -5.97 -4.45
C ASN A 132 -20.90 -4.91 -4.18
N PHE A 133 -21.00 -4.28 -3.02
CA PHE A 133 -20.11 -3.19 -2.62
C PHE A 133 -18.67 -3.67 -2.43
N ASN A 134 -18.47 -4.80 -1.76
CA ASN A 134 -17.14 -5.33 -1.41
C ASN A 134 -16.36 -5.92 -2.60
N SER A 135 -17.01 -6.05 -3.76
CA SER A 135 -16.39 -6.58 -4.98
C SER A 135 -15.93 -5.48 -5.95
N SER A 136 -15.73 -4.25 -5.44
CA SER A 136 -15.21 -3.11 -6.18
C SER A 136 -13.72 -3.20 -6.50
N GLU A 137 -13.18 -4.42 -6.68
CA GLU A 137 -11.87 -4.57 -7.28
C GLU A 137 -11.97 -4.20 -8.76
N ALA A 138 -11.09 -3.32 -9.23
CA ALA A 138 -11.00 -3.03 -10.65
C ALA A 138 -10.73 -4.32 -11.43
N VAL A 139 -11.55 -4.59 -12.45
CA VAL A 139 -11.36 -5.73 -13.35
C VAL A 139 -10.03 -5.58 -14.09
N ASP A 140 -9.84 -4.40 -14.68
CA ASP A 140 -8.62 -3.85 -15.26
C ASP A 140 -8.72 -2.32 -15.13
N GLY A 141 -7.66 -1.64 -14.69
CA GLY A 141 -7.67 -0.19 -14.44
C GLY A 141 -7.38 0.22 -13.00
N VAL A 142 -7.93 1.36 -12.55
CA VAL A 142 -7.56 2.02 -11.30
C VAL A 142 -8.78 2.14 -10.37
N VAL A 143 -8.56 1.87 -9.08
CA VAL A 143 -9.44 2.28 -7.98
C VAL A 143 -8.65 3.23 -7.10
N THR A 144 -9.16 4.44 -6.91
CA THR A 144 -8.58 5.45 -6.02
C THR A 144 -9.56 5.74 -4.91
N SER A 145 -9.15 5.63 -3.65
CA SER A 145 -10.05 5.74 -2.50
C SER A 145 -9.79 6.98 -1.66
N TYR A 146 -10.89 7.49 -1.11
CA TYR A 146 -10.95 8.71 -0.31
C TYR A 146 -11.59 8.40 1.03
N SER A 147 -11.14 9.07 2.08
CA SER A 147 -11.78 9.08 3.39
C SER A 147 -13.04 9.95 3.39
N ALA A 148 -13.85 9.85 4.45
CA ALA A 148 -15.09 10.62 4.57
C ALA A 148 -14.86 12.15 4.60
N ASP A 149 -13.70 12.60 5.08
CA ASP A 149 -13.26 14.01 5.01
C ASP A 149 -12.70 14.41 3.63
N GLY A 150 -12.75 13.51 2.64
CA GLY A 150 -12.41 13.78 1.25
C GLY A 150 -10.92 13.68 0.92
N LYS A 151 -10.10 13.13 1.82
CA LYS A 151 -8.67 12.96 1.55
C LYS A 151 -8.41 11.65 0.82
N LEU A 152 -7.70 11.73 -0.29
CA LEU A 152 -7.18 10.56 -0.98
C LEU A 152 -6.14 9.89 -0.07
N TYR A 153 -6.35 8.61 0.24
CA TYR A 153 -5.45 7.86 1.13
C TYR A 153 -4.82 6.65 0.47
N ASN A 154 -5.43 6.06 -0.57
CA ASN A 154 -4.81 4.96 -1.30
C ASN A 154 -5.31 4.81 -2.73
N PHE A 155 -4.62 3.95 -3.47
CA PHE A 155 -5.07 3.45 -4.75
C PHE A 155 -4.62 2.01 -4.98
N LYS A 156 -5.33 1.32 -5.87
CA LYS A 156 -4.95 0.04 -6.45
C LYS A 156 -5.15 0.13 -7.96
N GLN A 157 -4.08 -0.10 -8.70
CA GLN A 157 -4.10 -0.22 -10.15
C GLN A 157 -3.80 -1.66 -10.54
N LYS A 158 -4.65 -2.25 -11.36
CA LYS A 158 -4.43 -3.55 -11.98
C LYS A 158 -4.24 -3.33 -13.47
N ASN A 159 -3.22 -3.97 -14.04
CA ASN A 159 -3.00 -4.03 -15.48
C ASN A 159 -2.97 -5.50 -15.90
N VAL A 160 -4.08 -5.97 -16.46
CA VAL A 160 -4.22 -7.38 -16.85
C VAL A 160 -3.25 -7.75 -17.97
N ALA A 161 -3.04 -6.86 -18.95
CA ALA A 161 -2.13 -7.12 -20.08
C ALA A 161 -0.66 -7.25 -19.65
N ARG A 162 -0.28 -6.60 -18.54
CA ARG A 162 1.09 -6.67 -17.99
C ARG A 162 1.24 -7.65 -16.82
N ASN A 163 0.18 -8.32 -16.39
CA ASN A 163 0.16 -9.13 -15.14
C ASN A 163 0.63 -8.34 -13.91
N GLU A 164 0.34 -7.04 -13.85
CA GLU A 164 0.85 -6.14 -12.82
C GLU A 164 -0.26 -5.62 -11.90
N VAL A 165 0.04 -5.54 -10.61
CA VAL A 165 -0.76 -4.79 -9.62
C VAL A 165 0.14 -3.78 -8.95
N VAL A 166 -0.27 -2.51 -8.99
CA VAL A 166 0.37 -1.42 -8.26
C VAL A 166 -0.57 -0.95 -7.16
N TYR A 167 -0.07 -0.89 -5.94
CA TYR A 167 -0.77 -0.34 -4.79
C TYR A 167 0.02 0.84 -4.23
N GLY A 168 -0.65 1.85 -3.71
CA GLY A 168 0.06 2.92 -3.01
C GLY A 168 -0.81 3.65 -1.99
N ASN A 169 -0.14 4.25 -1.01
CA ASN A 169 -0.78 4.99 0.08
C ASN A 169 -0.25 6.42 0.14
N TYR A 170 -1.18 7.33 0.46
CA TYR A 170 -0.88 8.73 0.69
C TYR A 170 -1.20 9.11 2.14
N VAL A 171 -0.34 9.91 2.73
CA VAL A 171 -0.57 10.57 4.02
C VAL A 171 -0.33 12.06 3.82
N ASP A 172 -1.30 12.88 4.23
CA ASP A 172 -1.28 14.34 4.04
C ASP A 172 -0.94 14.76 2.60
N GLY A 173 -1.48 14.01 1.63
CA GLY A 173 -1.31 14.26 0.20
C GLY A 173 0.03 13.83 -0.39
N LYS A 174 0.88 13.14 0.37
CA LYS A 174 2.20 12.66 -0.07
C LYS A 174 2.27 11.15 -0.09
N LEU A 175 2.88 10.59 -1.13
CA LEU A 175 3.09 9.14 -1.27
C LEU A 175 4.04 8.68 -0.16
N VAL A 176 3.61 7.70 0.64
CA VAL A 176 4.44 7.12 1.72
C VAL A 176 4.83 5.68 1.44
N MET A 177 4.08 5.00 0.58
CA MET A 177 4.34 3.62 0.18
C MET A 177 3.82 3.38 -1.23
N ALA A 178 4.58 2.65 -2.02
CA ALA A 178 4.15 2.01 -3.25
C ALA A 178 4.55 0.53 -3.24
N SER A 179 3.71 -0.34 -3.79
CA SER A 179 4.01 -1.75 -3.98
C SER A 179 3.65 -2.14 -5.41
N GLU A 180 4.60 -2.72 -6.13
CA GLU A 180 4.45 -3.15 -7.52
C GLU A 180 4.63 -4.66 -7.55
N THR A 181 3.57 -5.39 -7.89
CA THR A 181 3.53 -6.85 -7.90
C THR A 181 3.40 -7.37 -9.32
N ASP A 182 4.33 -8.23 -9.73
CA ASP A 182 4.15 -9.12 -10.89
C ASP A 182 3.40 -10.36 -10.40
N LEU A 183 2.17 -10.53 -10.89
CA LEU A 183 1.28 -11.61 -10.48
C LEU A 183 1.74 -12.99 -10.98
N GLU A 184 2.50 -13.02 -12.07
CA GLU A 184 3.00 -14.27 -12.67
C GLU A 184 4.24 -14.74 -11.94
N GLU A 185 5.21 -13.85 -11.74
CA GLU A 185 6.45 -14.17 -11.03
C GLU A 185 6.28 -14.20 -9.50
N LYS A 186 5.13 -13.72 -8.98
CA LYS A 186 4.85 -13.57 -7.55
C LYS A 186 5.91 -12.73 -6.82
N ASN A 187 6.52 -11.81 -7.55
CA ASN A 187 7.52 -10.88 -7.06
C ASN A 187 6.86 -9.54 -6.77
N ALA A 188 7.22 -8.92 -5.65
CA ALA A 188 6.80 -7.58 -5.29
C ALA A 188 8.01 -6.68 -5.07
N LEU A 189 7.87 -5.43 -5.48
CA LEU A 189 8.76 -4.33 -5.13
C LEU A 189 7.98 -3.36 -4.27
N THR A 190 8.29 -3.30 -2.97
CA THR A 190 7.66 -2.34 -2.07
C THR A 190 8.64 -1.24 -1.71
N THR A 191 8.26 0.00 -1.96
CA THR A 191 9.07 1.18 -1.67
C THR A 191 8.34 2.06 -0.66
N PHE A 192 9.02 2.39 0.43
CA PHE A 192 8.61 3.39 1.40
C PHE A 192 9.34 4.70 1.12
N PHE A 193 8.68 5.83 1.37
CA PHE A 193 9.21 7.15 1.01
C PHE A 193 9.33 8.06 2.23
N TYR A 194 10.37 8.88 2.24
CA TYR A 194 10.48 10.04 3.11
C TYR A 194 9.45 11.12 2.73
N PRO A 195 9.13 12.07 3.63
CA PRO A 195 8.22 13.18 3.33
C PRO A 195 8.67 14.11 2.19
N ASN A 196 9.93 14.03 1.76
CA ASN A 196 10.48 14.75 0.60
C ASN A 196 10.34 13.95 -0.72
N GLY A 197 9.75 12.75 -0.68
CA GLY A 197 9.52 11.88 -1.84
C GLY A 197 10.72 10.99 -2.22
N LYS A 198 11.84 11.03 -1.47
CA LYS A 198 12.96 10.13 -1.68
C LYS A 198 12.66 8.75 -1.09
N LYS A 199 13.25 7.70 -1.67
CA LYS A 199 13.13 6.33 -1.14
C LYS A 199 13.75 6.29 0.25
N MET A 200 13.10 5.58 1.16
CA MET A 200 13.57 5.30 2.52
C MET A 200 13.97 3.83 2.64
N ILE A 201 13.05 2.94 2.24
CA ILE A 201 13.25 1.50 2.24
C ILE A 201 12.72 0.99 0.91
N GLN A 202 13.45 0.07 0.29
CA GLN A 202 12.98 -0.69 -0.87
C GLN A 202 13.14 -2.18 -0.59
N VAL A 203 12.06 -2.93 -0.77
CA VAL A 203 12.00 -4.37 -0.50
C VAL A 203 11.69 -5.10 -1.81
N HIS A 204 12.61 -5.96 -2.23
CA HIS A 204 12.47 -6.81 -3.41
C HIS A 204 12.20 -8.25 -2.98
N GLY A 205 11.12 -8.84 -3.46
CA GLY A 205 10.78 -10.24 -3.21
C GLY A 205 9.35 -10.41 -2.71
N SER A 206 9.15 -11.32 -1.78
CA SER A 206 7.85 -11.56 -1.15
C SER A 206 7.78 -10.85 0.20
N VAL A 207 6.57 -10.60 0.73
CA VAL A 207 6.37 -10.09 2.10
C VAL A 207 6.94 -11.04 3.17
N PHE A 208 7.38 -12.25 2.76
CA PHE A 208 7.87 -13.32 3.62
C PHE A 208 9.36 -13.62 3.46
N GLY A 209 10.08 -12.90 2.59
CA GLY A 209 11.52 -13.04 2.35
C GLY A 209 11.96 -12.23 1.12
N GLY A 210 13.09 -11.55 1.22
CA GLY A 210 13.54 -10.63 0.18
C GLY A 210 14.80 -9.84 0.50
N GLU A 211 15.25 -9.04 -0.47
CA GLU A 211 16.33 -8.07 -0.30
C GLU A 211 15.73 -6.72 0.11
N GLU A 212 16.24 -6.15 1.21
CA GLU A 212 15.87 -4.83 1.69
C GLU A 212 17.03 -3.86 1.47
N GLU A 213 16.76 -2.72 0.88
CA GLU A 213 17.69 -1.61 0.67
C GLU A 213 17.23 -0.41 1.50
N TYR A 214 18.15 0.19 2.26
CA TYR A 214 17.89 1.34 3.13
C TYR A 214 18.61 2.57 2.59
N PHE A 215 17.92 3.70 2.54
CA PHE A 215 18.43 4.95 1.97
C PHE A 215 18.36 6.08 3.01
N ASP A 216 19.22 7.08 2.90
CA ASP A 216 19.08 8.34 3.65
C ASP A 216 18.06 9.29 2.99
N ASP A 217 17.81 10.44 3.62
CA ASP A 217 16.85 11.44 3.17
C ASP A 217 17.27 12.18 1.89
N ASP A 218 18.54 12.10 1.49
CA ASP A 218 19.01 12.53 0.17
C ASP A 218 18.77 11.46 -0.92
N GLY A 219 18.43 10.24 -0.51
CA GLY A 219 18.16 9.08 -1.35
C GLY A 219 19.41 8.25 -1.68
N LYS A 220 20.50 8.42 -0.93
CA LYS A 220 21.72 7.63 -1.08
C LYS A 220 21.57 6.31 -0.32
N LEU A 221 21.97 5.21 -0.95
CA LEU A 221 21.97 3.88 -0.33
C LEU A 221 22.91 3.88 0.89
N LEU A 222 22.37 3.50 2.04
CA LEU A 222 23.10 3.31 3.29
C LEU A 222 23.65 1.88 3.37
N PHE A 223 22.77 0.89 3.24
CA PHE A 223 23.10 -0.54 3.23
C PHE A 223 21.96 -1.36 2.63
N SER A 224 22.26 -2.62 2.29
CA SER A 224 21.25 -3.63 1.96
C SER A 224 21.40 -4.87 2.84
N GLN A 225 20.31 -5.61 3.03
CA GLN A 225 20.30 -6.88 3.75
C GLN A 225 19.37 -7.89 3.08
N LEU A 226 19.75 -9.17 3.14
CA LEU A 226 18.88 -10.28 2.75
C LEU A 226 18.11 -10.76 3.98
N THR A 227 16.79 -10.78 3.88
CA THR A 227 15.91 -11.40 4.87
C THR A 227 15.55 -12.81 4.40
N ASN A 228 15.94 -13.81 5.18
CA ASN A 228 15.65 -15.20 4.85
C ASN A 228 14.16 -15.50 4.99
N GLU A 229 13.62 -16.31 4.08
CA GLU A 229 12.25 -16.80 4.12
C GLU A 229 11.91 -17.41 5.48
N PHE A 230 10.80 -17.01 6.09
CA PHE A 230 10.26 -17.76 7.22
C PHE A 230 9.86 -19.16 6.72
N PRO A 231 10.23 -20.25 7.43
CA PRO A 231 9.89 -21.60 6.97
C PRO A 231 8.37 -21.75 6.84
N LYS A 232 7.90 -22.25 5.68
CA LYS A 232 6.47 -22.45 5.33
C LYS A 232 5.63 -23.07 6.46
N GLU A 233 6.23 -23.94 7.26
CA GLU A 233 5.62 -24.64 8.39
C GLU A 233 5.13 -23.71 9.53
N ILE A 234 5.64 -22.48 9.61
CA ILE A 234 5.16 -21.43 10.53
C ILE A 234 3.91 -20.74 9.98
N MET A 235 3.76 -20.69 8.65
CA MET A 235 2.69 -19.97 7.96
C MET A 235 1.42 -20.82 7.74
N GLU A 236 1.53 -22.15 7.74
CA GLU A 236 0.38 -23.04 7.49
C GLU A 236 -0.52 -23.27 8.72
N SER A 237 -0.12 -22.80 9.91
CA SER A 237 -0.99 -22.83 11.09
C SER A 237 -1.24 -21.41 11.61
N GLU A 238 -2.51 -21.01 11.57
CA GLU A 238 -3.02 -19.72 12.07
C GLU A 238 -2.54 -19.43 13.51
N GLU A 239 -2.44 -20.46 14.35
CA GLU A 239 -1.94 -20.36 15.73
C GLU A 239 -0.45 -19.93 15.80
N LYS A 240 0.43 -20.50 14.96
CA LYS A 240 1.86 -20.14 14.96
C LYS A 240 2.11 -18.78 14.31
N TYR A 241 1.34 -18.43 13.28
CA TYR A 241 1.37 -17.10 12.67
C TYR A 241 0.95 -16.03 13.68
N ASN A 242 -0.17 -16.22 14.39
CA ASN A 242 -0.64 -15.28 15.41
C ASN A 242 0.36 -15.15 16.57
N LYS A 243 1.02 -16.25 16.97
CA LYS A 243 2.06 -16.25 18.00
C LYS A 243 3.37 -15.55 17.55
N LEU A 244 3.66 -15.55 16.25
CA LEU A 244 4.75 -14.78 15.66
C LEU A 244 4.41 -13.28 15.64
N ILE A 245 3.18 -12.92 15.25
CA ILE A 245 2.69 -11.54 15.28
C ILE A 245 2.68 -10.99 16.72
N GLU A 246 2.25 -11.77 17.71
CA GLU A 246 2.32 -11.39 19.13
C GLU A 246 3.77 -11.18 19.60
N LYS A 247 4.70 -12.06 19.21
CA LYS A 247 6.12 -11.92 19.57
C LYS A 247 6.77 -10.69 18.93
N LEU A 248 6.48 -10.41 17.66
CA LEU A 248 6.98 -9.23 16.96
C LEU A 248 6.41 -7.94 17.56
N SER A 249 5.12 -7.94 17.89
CA SER A 249 4.47 -6.83 18.59
C SER A 249 5.07 -6.59 19.99
N ALA A 250 5.40 -7.67 20.72
CA ALA A 250 6.05 -7.59 22.02
C ALA A 250 7.52 -7.13 21.96
N LEU A 251 8.22 -7.43 20.86
CA LEU A 251 9.58 -6.95 20.61
C LEU A 251 9.60 -5.45 20.29
N ASP A 252 8.64 -4.96 19.51
CA ASP A 252 8.47 -3.53 19.26
C ASP A 252 8.10 -2.77 20.54
N LEU A 253 7.20 -3.31 21.37
CA LEU A 253 6.86 -2.73 22.68
C LEU A 253 8.05 -2.68 23.64
N LYS A 254 8.85 -3.74 23.73
CA LYS A 254 10.07 -3.74 24.57
C LYS A 254 11.12 -2.76 24.06
N LYS A 255 11.21 -2.55 22.74
CA LYS A 255 12.13 -1.60 22.13
C LYS A 255 11.73 -0.16 22.44
N VAL A 256 10.44 0.15 22.39
CA VAL A 256 9.90 1.46 22.82
C VAL A 256 10.18 1.72 24.29
N GLU A 257 9.92 0.75 25.17
CA GLU A 257 10.10 0.90 26.63
C GLU A 257 11.58 1.09 27.05
N ILE A 258 12.52 0.50 26.31
CA ILE A 258 13.97 0.70 26.51
C ILE A 258 14.39 2.11 26.06
N LEU A 259 13.82 2.62 24.97
CA LEU A 259 14.14 3.96 24.45
C LEU A 259 13.57 5.10 25.32
N GLU A 260 12.42 4.88 25.97
CA GLU A 260 11.87 5.79 27.00
C GLU A 260 12.75 5.83 28.26
N LYS A 261 13.21 4.66 28.76
CA LYS A 261 14.11 4.59 29.94
C LYS A 261 15.47 5.24 29.72
N LEU A 262 15.92 5.31 28.47
CA LEU A 262 17.16 5.98 28.08
C LEU A 262 16.96 7.48 27.75
N GLY A 263 15.73 8.00 27.86
CA GLY A 263 15.41 9.41 27.62
C GLY A 263 15.54 9.86 26.16
N VAL A 264 15.57 8.90 25.23
CA VAL A 264 15.71 9.15 23.79
C VAL A 264 14.34 9.45 23.15
N LEU A 265 13.28 8.90 23.73
CA LEU A 265 11.89 9.29 23.51
C LEU A 265 11.39 10.01 24.77
N PRO A 266 10.53 11.06 24.65
CA PRO A 266 9.98 11.75 25.82
C PRO A 266 9.14 10.82 26.71
#